data_AF-A0A7S0RSD8-F1
#
_entry.id   AF-A0A7S0RSD8-F1
#
_cell.length_a   1.000
_cell.length_b   1.000
_cell.length_c   1.000
_cell.angle_alpha   90.00
_cell.angle_beta   90.00
_cell.angle_gamma   90.00
#
_symmetry.space_group_name_H-M   'P 1'
#
loop_
_entity.id
_entity.type
_entity.pdbx_description
1 polymer ?
#
loop_
_entity_poly.entity_id
_entity_poly.type
_entity_poly.pdbx_seq_one_letter_code
_entity_poly.pdbx_strand_id
1 'polypeptide(L)'
;AAEINVKVLFTWAPADATCRIDLAKSVLEKWSDEYLKVREMIEMSGRDQRWEFDRKKLFDRTNYMAGICKDLLQMVEVVDDFHKFLGPELKAVTGDSQGIDAVILRVQQMVDPIENLQFDAFEKKFTMQWQGVNAKFTTDKESIERLTRAFIDSSFKKLRSAEGAFELLQNFKSIKSEGAINRQMMDKFNDILEQFSREIDTTRDIFEAHKAVPPVTRNQPPVAGAINWSRSLFQRIRKTFNRLAYSEDEGMMQEEAGHEVKRKYLSLAKAMMHFEKSWFVSWAETVDSLAMTHLKQAIVRKEPGGMIVVNFHEDLTRLIRETRYLDRMGFAIPETALNVTLQEEKYHGYVEGLRTMLDNYHAAIGALSPVERSLLAKRLIKLEKVLDPGFSPLNW
;
A
#
# COMPACT_ATOMS: atom_id res chain seq x y z
N ALA A 1 -2.99 2.54 -48.32
CA ALA A 1 -2.08 2.90 -47.21
C ALA A 1 -2.68 4.14 -46.54
N ALA A 2 -2.87 4.12 -45.22
CA ALA A 2 -3.40 5.29 -44.51
C ALA A 2 -2.32 6.38 -44.52
N GLU A 3 -2.64 7.53 -45.09
CA GLU A 3 -1.79 8.71 -45.13
C GLU A 3 -1.60 9.27 -43.71
N ILE A 4 -0.38 9.69 -43.35
CA ILE A 4 -0.15 10.34 -42.06
C ILE A 4 -0.76 11.74 -42.13
N ASN A 5 -1.90 11.91 -41.46
CA ASN A 5 -2.47 13.23 -41.25
C ASN A 5 -1.97 13.80 -39.92
N VAL A 6 -1.06 14.77 -40.00
CA VAL A 6 -0.45 15.44 -38.84
C VAL A 6 -1.51 16.06 -37.92
N LYS A 7 -2.67 16.45 -38.45
CA LYS A 7 -3.77 17.08 -37.70
C LYS A 7 -4.52 16.15 -36.75
N VAL A 8 -4.42 14.84 -36.97
CA VAL A 8 -5.16 13.82 -36.21
C VAL A 8 -4.20 12.98 -35.34
N LEU A 9 -2.89 13.26 -35.45
CA LEU A 9 -1.82 12.46 -34.89
C LEU A 9 -1.90 12.32 -33.37
N PHE A 10 -2.21 13.42 -32.67
CA PHE A 10 -2.29 13.46 -31.20
C PHE A 10 -3.66 13.07 -30.65
N THR A 11 -4.66 12.86 -31.52
CA THR A 11 -5.99 12.35 -31.14
C THR A 11 -6.03 10.81 -31.07
N TRP A 12 -5.03 10.13 -31.65
CA TRP A 12 -4.90 8.68 -31.58
C TRP A 12 -4.24 8.23 -30.28
N ALA A 13 -4.41 6.96 -29.92
CA ALA A 13 -3.65 6.39 -28.82
C ALA A 13 -2.14 6.53 -29.11
N PRO A 14 -1.30 6.94 -28.14
CA PRO A 14 0.11 7.21 -28.36
C PRO A 14 0.85 6.03 -29.02
N ALA A 15 0.55 4.80 -28.60
CA ALA A 15 1.13 3.59 -29.18
C ALA A 15 0.80 3.41 -30.67
N ASP A 16 -0.42 3.73 -31.09
CA ASP A 16 -0.86 3.64 -32.49
C ASP A 16 -0.23 4.75 -33.34
N ALA A 17 -0.10 5.96 -32.77
CA ALA A 17 0.57 7.08 -33.43
C ALA A 17 2.06 6.77 -33.65
N THR A 18 2.78 6.36 -32.61
CA THR A 18 4.21 5.98 -32.69
C THR A 18 4.43 4.86 -33.70
N CYS A 19 3.62 3.80 -33.67
CA CYS A 19 3.74 2.68 -34.62
C CYS A 19 3.55 3.12 -36.08
N ARG A 20 2.58 3.99 -36.36
CA ARG A 20 2.31 4.48 -37.73
C ARG A 20 3.41 5.42 -38.24
N ILE A 21 3.91 6.30 -37.39
CA ILE A 21 5.02 7.21 -37.74
C ILE A 21 6.30 6.39 -38.00
N ASP A 22 6.60 5.42 -37.14
CA ASP A 22 7.78 4.58 -37.27
C ASP A 22 7.72 3.67 -38.51
N LEU A 23 6.52 3.16 -38.85
CA LEU A 23 6.29 2.45 -40.11
C LEU A 23 6.57 3.34 -41.33
N ALA A 24 6.06 4.57 -41.34
CA ALA A 24 6.26 5.49 -42.46
C ALA A 24 7.74 5.90 -42.60
N LYS A 25 8.40 6.20 -41.48
CA LYS A 25 9.84 6.46 -41.44
C LYS A 25 10.62 5.26 -41.98
N SER A 26 10.31 4.05 -41.50
CA SER A 26 10.95 2.81 -41.95
C SER A 26 10.77 2.56 -43.44
N VAL A 27 9.61 2.88 -44.02
CA VAL A 27 9.38 2.76 -45.47
C VAL A 27 10.25 3.75 -46.25
N LEU A 28 10.36 4.99 -45.79
CA LEU A 28 11.17 6.04 -46.42
C LEU A 28 12.67 5.73 -46.35
N GLU A 29 13.15 5.21 -45.22
CA GLU A 29 14.55 4.81 -45.02
C GLU A 29 14.89 3.54 -45.81
N LYS A 30 14.01 2.52 -45.78
CA LYS A 30 14.20 1.28 -46.56
C LYS A 30 14.30 1.52 -48.06
N TRP A 31 13.59 2.51 -48.61
CA TRP A 31 13.75 2.88 -50.01
C TRP A 31 15.20 3.30 -50.34
N SER A 32 15.79 4.15 -49.50
CA SER A 32 17.17 4.59 -49.66
C SER A 32 18.16 3.44 -49.50
N ASP A 33 17.98 2.62 -48.48
CA ASP A 33 18.86 1.50 -48.17
C ASP A 33 18.84 0.43 -49.27
N GLU A 34 17.65 0.08 -49.78
CA GLU A 34 17.50 -0.94 -50.81
C GLU A 34 18.09 -0.47 -52.15
N TYR A 35 17.93 0.80 -52.50
CA TYR A 35 18.58 1.38 -53.67
C TYR A 35 20.12 1.28 -53.56
N LEU A 36 20.69 1.62 -52.40
CA LEU A 36 22.14 1.57 -52.19
C LEU A 36 22.67 0.14 -52.24
N LYS A 37 21.96 -0.82 -51.66
CA LYS A 37 22.30 -2.25 -51.73
C LYS A 37 22.27 -2.80 -53.14
N VAL A 38 21.20 -2.51 -53.90
CA VAL A 38 21.08 -2.96 -55.29
C VAL A 38 22.17 -2.34 -56.17
N ARG A 39 22.48 -1.06 -55.95
CA ARG A 39 23.59 -0.39 -56.63
C ARG A 39 24.94 -1.05 -56.34
N GLU A 40 25.21 -1.38 -55.08
CA GLU A 40 26.44 -2.08 -54.68
C GLU A 40 26.53 -3.48 -55.33
N MET A 41 25.42 -4.24 -55.38
CA MET A 41 25.37 -5.52 -56.09
C MET A 41 25.65 -5.38 -57.59
N ILE A 42 25.12 -4.35 -58.25
CA ILE A 42 25.38 -4.06 -59.66
C ILE A 42 26.86 -3.72 -59.88
N GLU A 43 27.45 -2.88 -59.03
CA GLU A 43 28.87 -2.53 -59.09
C GLU A 43 29.79 -3.75 -58.90
N MET A 44 29.45 -4.67 -58.00
CA MET A 44 30.19 -5.92 -57.81
C MET A 44 30.03 -6.92 -58.97
N SER A 45 28.87 -6.97 -59.61
CA SER A 45 28.58 -7.91 -60.68
C SER A 45 29.35 -7.61 -61.98
N GLY A 46 29.71 -6.34 -62.21
CA GLY A 46 30.51 -5.86 -63.34
C GLY A 46 29.90 -6.09 -64.73
N ARG A 47 28.70 -6.67 -64.83
CA ARG A 47 28.02 -7.03 -66.08
C ARG A 47 26.96 -6.03 -66.51
N ASP A 48 26.41 -5.27 -65.57
CA ASP A 48 25.30 -4.34 -65.80
C ASP A 48 25.77 -2.88 -65.81
N GLN A 49 24.95 -2.01 -66.42
CA GLN A 49 25.26 -0.59 -66.56
C GLN A 49 25.19 0.11 -65.20
N ARG A 50 26.23 0.90 -64.89
CA ARG A 50 26.37 1.57 -63.59
C ARG A 50 25.18 2.50 -63.31
N TRP A 51 24.57 2.33 -62.15
CA TRP A 51 23.52 3.22 -61.64
C TRP A 51 24.13 4.50 -61.06
N GLU A 52 24.33 5.48 -61.92
CA GLU A 52 24.75 6.83 -61.55
C GLU A 52 23.60 7.82 -61.75
N PHE A 53 22.70 7.87 -60.77
CA PHE A 53 21.64 8.87 -60.70
C PHE A 53 22.00 10.00 -59.73
N ASP A 54 21.46 11.20 -59.99
CA ASP A 54 21.62 12.34 -59.10
C ASP A 54 20.93 12.07 -57.75
N ARG A 55 21.76 11.81 -56.71
CA ARG A 55 21.32 11.46 -55.36
C ARG A 55 20.41 12.53 -54.75
N LYS A 56 20.63 13.81 -55.07
CA LYS A 56 19.78 14.90 -54.56
C LYS A 56 18.37 14.76 -55.09
N LYS A 57 18.20 14.48 -56.39
CA LYS A 57 16.88 14.29 -56.98
C LYS A 57 16.17 13.03 -56.47
N LEU A 58 16.93 11.98 -56.16
CA LEU A 58 16.36 10.71 -55.70
C LEU A 58 15.93 10.74 -54.22
N PHE A 59 16.74 11.33 -53.35
CA PHE A 59 16.60 11.18 -51.89
C PHE A 59 16.22 12.45 -51.14
N ASP A 60 16.35 13.65 -51.72
CA ASP A 60 16.09 14.88 -50.96
C ASP A 60 14.67 14.92 -50.38
N ARG A 61 13.68 14.43 -51.13
CA ARG A 61 12.28 14.42 -50.69
C ARG A 61 12.03 13.37 -49.61
N THR A 62 12.54 12.16 -49.79
CA THR A 62 12.35 11.06 -48.84
C THR A 62 13.09 11.30 -47.53
N ASN A 63 14.32 11.83 -47.60
CA ASN A 63 15.12 12.16 -46.42
C ASN A 63 14.50 13.32 -45.63
N TYR A 64 13.96 14.33 -46.32
CA TYR A 64 13.22 15.41 -45.66
C TYR A 64 11.99 14.85 -44.93
N MET A 65 11.16 14.04 -45.60
CA MET A 65 9.99 13.42 -44.99
C MET A 65 10.34 12.52 -43.80
N ALA A 66 11.45 11.75 -43.89
CA ALA A 66 11.94 10.93 -42.77
C ALA A 66 12.38 11.78 -41.57
N GLY A 67 12.98 12.94 -41.83
CA GLY A 67 13.31 13.94 -40.80
C GLY A 67 12.06 14.46 -40.07
N ILE A 68 11.00 14.82 -40.81
CA ILE A 68 9.72 15.24 -40.22
C ILE A 68 9.10 14.12 -39.39
N CYS A 69 9.12 12.87 -39.88
CA CYS A 69 8.64 11.73 -39.12
C CYS A 69 9.42 11.53 -37.82
N LYS A 70 10.75 11.75 -37.83
CA LYS A 70 11.58 11.69 -36.62
C LYS A 70 11.21 12.78 -35.61
N ASP A 71 11.03 14.02 -36.07
CA ASP A 71 10.60 15.13 -35.22
C ASP A 71 9.22 14.83 -34.58
N LEU A 72 8.25 14.38 -35.40
CA LEU A 72 6.91 14.02 -34.93
C LEU A 72 6.93 12.86 -33.93
N LEU A 73 7.77 11.84 -34.16
CA LEU A 73 7.94 10.72 -33.23
C LEU A 73 8.39 11.23 -31.86
N GLN A 74 9.42 12.09 -31.83
CA GLN A 74 9.92 12.69 -30.59
C GLN A 74 8.86 13.56 -29.89
N MET A 75 8.05 14.30 -30.66
CA MET A 75 6.96 15.11 -30.10
C MET A 75 5.88 14.24 -29.44
N VAL A 76 5.47 13.15 -30.09
CA VAL A 76 4.47 12.20 -29.54
C VAL A 76 5.02 11.52 -28.28
N GLU A 77 6.28 11.08 -28.29
CA GLU A 77 6.95 10.49 -27.13
C GLU A 77 6.99 11.47 -25.94
N VAL A 78 7.40 12.73 -26.18
CA VAL A 78 7.45 13.76 -25.12
C VAL A 78 6.06 14.04 -24.54
N VAL A 79 5.03 14.13 -25.38
CA VAL A 79 3.66 14.37 -24.92
C VAL A 79 3.13 13.19 -24.12
N ASP A 80 3.36 11.95 -24.58
CA ASP A 80 2.97 10.73 -23.87
C ASP A 80 3.70 10.62 -22.51
N ASP A 81 4.99 10.93 -22.49
CA ASP A 81 5.78 10.99 -21.25
C ASP A 81 5.22 12.01 -20.25
N PHE A 82 4.83 13.21 -20.70
CA PHE A 82 4.19 14.19 -19.82
C PHE A 82 2.83 13.74 -19.31
N HIS A 83 2.01 13.04 -20.11
CA HIS A 83 0.72 12.54 -19.66
C HIS A 83 0.85 11.40 -18.65
N LYS A 84 1.81 10.48 -18.87
CA LYS A 84 2.17 9.46 -17.87
C LYS A 84 2.73 10.12 -16.61
N PHE A 85 3.55 11.15 -16.77
CA PHE A 85 4.17 11.86 -15.66
C PHE A 85 3.13 12.60 -14.79
N LEU A 86 2.18 13.29 -15.42
CA LEU A 86 1.13 14.09 -14.78
C LEU A 86 -0.12 13.26 -14.47
N GLY A 87 0.03 11.94 -14.34
CA GLY A 87 -1.04 11.00 -14.07
C GLY A 87 -1.73 11.20 -12.70
N PRO A 88 -2.81 10.43 -12.44
CA PRO A 88 -3.56 10.51 -11.20
C PRO A 88 -2.73 10.20 -9.94
N GLU A 89 -1.63 9.47 -10.10
CA GLU A 89 -0.71 9.13 -9.01
C GLU A 89 0.00 10.36 -8.45
N LEU A 90 0.41 11.30 -9.32
CA LEU A 90 1.00 12.56 -8.89
C LEU A 90 -0.04 13.40 -8.13
N LYS A 91 -1.31 13.37 -8.52
CA LYS A 91 -2.40 14.04 -7.78
C LYS A 91 -2.60 13.44 -6.40
N ALA A 92 -2.55 12.12 -6.28
CA ALA A 92 -2.73 11.41 -5.00
C ALA A 92 -1.62 11.72 -3.99
N VAL A 93 -0.37 11.84 -4.47
CA VAL A 93 0.80 12.03 -3.60
C VAL A 93 0.99 13.49 -3.19
N THR A 94 0.71 14.43 -4.09
CA THR A 94 0.94 15.86 -3.85
C THR A 94 -0.27 16.58 -3.24
N GLY A 95 -1.49 16.05 -3.45
CA GLY A 95 -2.72 16.66 -2.97
C GLY A 95 -3.11 17.97 -3.66
N ASP A 96 -2.34 18.42 -4.66
CA ASP A 96 -2.55 19.66 -5.41
C ASP A 96 -3.03 19.37 -6.84
N SER A 97 -4.33 19.06 -6.98
CA SER A 97 -4.91 18.82 -8.31
C SER A 97 -4.85 20.05 -9.21
N GLN A 98 -4.98 21.25 -8.64
CA GLN A 98 -5.07 22.49 -9.43
C GLN A 98 -3.74 22.82 -10.10
N GLY A 99 -2.62 22.66 -9.39
CA GLY A 99 -1.28 22.83 -9.97
C GLY A 99 -1.04 21.85 -11.12
N ILE A 100 -1.43 20.59 -10.97
CA ILE A 100 -1.26 19.54 -11.99
C ILE A 100 -2.15 19.81 -13.21
N ASP A 101 -3.41 20.17 -13.00
CA ASP A 101 -4.35 20.48 -14.07
C ASP A 101 -3.88 21.68 -14.91
N ALA A 102 -3.25 22.68 -14.28
CA ALA A 102 -2.65 23.81 -14.98
C ALA A 102 -1.45 23.40 -15.87
N VAL A 103 -0.62 22.45 -15.42
CA VAL A 103 0.50 21.94 -16.21
C VAL A 103 -0.01 21.06 -17.37
N ILE A 104 -1.02 20.22 -17.14
CA ILE A 104 -1.66 19.40 -18.19
C ILE A 104 -2.25 20.30 -19.29
N LEU A 105 -2.95 21.37 -18.91
CA LEU A 105 -3.49 22.34 -19.87
C LEU A 105 -2.38 22.95 -20.75
N ARG A 106 -1.21 23.20 -20.15
CA ARG A 106 -0.06 23.76 -20.87
C ARG A 106 0.59 22.75 -21.82
N VAL A 107 0.57 21.47 -21.48
CA VAL A 107 0.96 20.36 -22.39
C VAL A 107 -0.01 20.28 -23.57
N GLN A 108 -1.31 20.45 -23.34
CA GLN A 108 -2.30 20.50 -24.43
C GLN A 108 -2.04 21.71 -25.36
N GLN A 109 -1.81 22.89 -24.78
CA GLN A 109 -1.49 24.11 -25.55
C GLN A 109 -0.21 24.01 -26.38
N MET A 110 0.74 23.14 -25.98
CA MET A 110 1.97 22.88 -26.74
C MET A 110 1.68 22.09 -28.03
N VAL A 111 0.61 21.30 -28.06
CA VAL A 111 0.21 20.46 -29.20
C VAL A 111 -0.67 21.22 -30.20
N ASP A 112 -1.43 22.23 -29.74
CA ASP A 112 -2.34 23.05 -30.57
C ASP A 112 -1.72 23.57 -31.89
N PRO A 113 -0.47 24.08 -31.93
CA PRO A 113 0.14 24.59 -33.17
C PRO A 113 0.44 23.49 -34.20
N ILE A 114 0.57 22.24 -33.75
CA ILE A 114 0.85 21.08 -34.60
C ILE A 114 -0.46 20.49 -35.15
N GLU A 115 -1.51 20.41 -34.32
CA GLU A 115 -2.83 19.97 -34.79
C GLU A 115 -3.47 20.97 -35.78
N ASN A 116 -3.25 22.27 -35.57
CA ASN A 116 -3.83 23.33 -36.39
C ASN A 116 -2.91 23.85 -37.50
N LEU A 117 -2.03 22.99 -38.04
CA LEU A 117 -1.16 23.32 -39.16
C LEU A 117 -1.94 23.82 -40.38
N GLN A 118 -1.56 25.00 -40.87
CA GLN A 118 -2.15 25.64 -42.07
C GLN A 118 -1.42 25.25 -43.37
N PHE A 119 -0.36 24.46 -43.27
CA PHE A 119 0.49 24.03 -44.38
C PHE A 119 0.82 22.54 -44.26
N ASP A 120 1.27 21.92 -45.36
CA ASP A 120 1.77 20.55 -45.35
C ASP A 120 3.22 20.49 -44.87
N ALA A 121 3.46 19.85 -43.72
CA ALA A 121 4.79 19.70 -43.13
C ALA A 121 5.74 18.87 -44.01
N PHE A 122 5.22 17.96 -44.85
CA PHE A 122 6.01 17.09 -45.73
C PHE A 122 6.44 17.78 -47.03
N GLU A 123 5.95 18.99 -47.31
CA GLU A 123 6.41 19.80 -48.42
C GLU A 123 7.67 20.61 -48.08
N LYS A 124 8.75 20.39 -48.83
CA LYS A 124 10.05 21.05 -48.62
C LYS A 124 9.98 22.59 -48.70
N LYS A 125 8.99 23.16 -49.39
CA LYS A 125 8.77 24.61 -49.50
C LYS A 125 8.53 25.26 -48.13
N PHE A 126 7.98 24.51 -47.18
CA PHE A 126 7.63 25.01 -45.84
C PHE A 126 8.67 24.65 -44.77
N THR A 127 9.90 24.28 -45.16
CA THR A 127 10.97 23.88 -44.21
C THR A 127 11.21 24.93 -43.12
N MET A 128 11.28 26.23 -43.46
CA MET A 128 11.45 27.29 -42.46
C MET A 128 10.27 27.41 -41.50
N GLN A 129 9.04 27.18 -41.98
CA GLN A 129 7.85 27.25 -41.15
C GLN A 129 7.79 26.05 -40.19
N TRP A 130 8.14 24.84 -40.66
CA TRP A 130 8.27 23.65 -39.82
C TRP A 130 9.34 23.83 -38.73
N GLN A 131 10.52 24.34 -39.09
CA GLN A 131 11.58 24.63 -38.11
C GLN A 131 11.12 25.62 -37.03
N GLY A 132 10.32 26.62 -37.39
CA GLY A 132 9.71 27.53 -36.43
C GLY A 132 8.74 26.83 -35.46
N VAL A 133 7.91 25.91 -35.96
CA VAL A 133 7.00 25.10 -35.12
C VAL A 133 7.79 24.17 -34.19
N ASN A 134 8.81 23.48 -34.71
CA ASN A 134 9.65 22.59 -33.91
C ASN A 134 10.45 23.36 -32.84
N ALA A 135 10.99 24.53 -33.17
CA ALA A 135 11.68 25.39 -32.21
C ALA A 135 10.74 25.91 -31.11
N LYS A 136 9.50 26.27 -31.47
CA LYS A 136 8.47 26.64 -30.50
C LYS A 136 8.13 25.48 -29.57
N PHE A 137 7.88 24.29 -30.13
CA PHE A 137 7.63 23.08 -29.34
C PHE A 137 8.79 22.78 -28.37
N THR A 138 10.03 22.89 -28.84
CA THR A 138 11.22 22.69 -27.99
C THR A 138 11.28 23.73 -26.85
N THR A 139 10.96 24.99 -27.13
CA THR A 139 10.92 26.06 -26.11
C THR A 139 9.81 25.83 -25.07
N ASP A 140 8.63 25.42 -25.54
CA ASP A 140 7.49 25.09 -24.69
C ASP A 140 7.79 23.86 -23.82
N LYS A 141 8.41 22.81 -24.41
CA LYS A 141 8.92 21.64 -23.69
C LYS A 141 9.86 22.06 -22.55
N GLU A 142 10.90 22.84 -22.82
CA GLU A 142 11.83 23.30 -21.78
C GLU A 142 11.12 24.11 -20.69
N SER A 143 10.13 24.92 -21.05
CA SER A 143 9.33 25.66 -20.08
C SER A 143 8.50 24.73 -19.19
N ILE A 144 7.87 23.71 -19.76
CA ILE A 144 7.08 22.73 -19.01
C ILE A 144 7.99 21.89 -18.12
N GLU A 145 9.14 21.43 -18.62
CA GLU A 145 10.12 20.71 -17.80
C GLU A 145 10.58 21.52 -16.58
N ARG A 146 10.84 22.84 -16.73
CA ARG A 146 11.17 23.72 -15.61
C ARG A 146 10.03 23.85 -14.60
N LEU A 147 8.80 23.98 -15.07
CA LEU A 147 7.60 24.05 -14.21
C LEU A 147 7.40 22.74 -13.45
N THR A 148 7.47 21.61 -14.15
CA THR A 148 7.37 20.27 -13.57
C THR A 148 8.46 20.05 -12.53
N ARG A 149 9.71 20.45 -12.82
CA ARG A 149 10.83 20.43 -11.86
C ARG A 149 10.52 21.21 -10.58
N ALA A 150 10.06 22.46 -10.70
CA ALA A 150 9.70 23.28 -9.55
C ALA A 150 8.50 22.72 -8.78
N PHE A 151 7.55 22.11 -9.49
CA PHE A 151 6.38 21.46 -8.90
C PHE A 151 6.77 20.22 -8.09
N ILE A 152 7.64 19.36 -8.63
CA ILE A 152 8.22 18.22 -7.91
C ILE A 152 8.92 18.71 -6.63
N ASP A 153 9.80 19.73 -6.74
CA ASP A 153 10.53 20.26 -5.58
C ASP A 153 9.59 20.78 -4.47
N SER A 154 8.52 21.49 -4.84
CA SER A 154 7.52 21.99 -3.90
C SER A 154 6.71 20.86 -3.27
N SER A 155 6.35 19.86 -4.08
CA SER A 155 5.52 18.74 -3.65
C SER A 155 6.25 17.80 -2.70
N PHE A 156 7.53 17.51 -2.97
CA PHE A 156 8.37 16.67 -2.11
C PHE A 156 8.60 17.30 -0.73
N LYS A 157 8.61 18.63 -0.63
CA LYS A 157 8.65 19.35 0.66
C LYS A 157 7.36 19.24 1.48
N LYS A 158 6.23 18.95 0.85
CA LYS A 158 4.90 18.85 1.48
C LYS A 158 4.42 17.40 1.62
N LEU A 159 5.31 16.41 1.47
CA LEU A 159 4.93 15.01 1.48
C LEU A 159 4.22 14.63 2.77
N ARG A 160 3.02 14.06 2.61
CA ARG A 160 2.23 13.54 3.72
C ARG A 160 2.66 12.12 4.11
N SER A 161 3.16 11.34 3.16
CA SER A 161 3.54 9.95 3.35
C SER A 161 4.74 9.54 2.51
N ALA A 162 5.71 8.86 3.12
CA ALA A 162 6.87 8.29 2.44
C ALA A 162 6.49 7.12 1.50
N GLU A 163 5.43 6.36 1.81
CA GLU A 163 4.98 5.24 0.97
C GLU A 163 4.48 5.75 -0.40
N GLY A 164 3.63 6.78 -0.41
CA GLY A 164 3.15 7.38 -1.66
C GLY A 164 4.25 8.07 -2.46
N ALA A 165 5.18 8.76 -1.77
CA ALA A 165 6.33 9.38 -2.42
C ALA A 165 7.22 8.36 -3.14
N PHE A 166 7.39 7.19 -2.53
CA PHE A 166 8.19 6.10 -3.11
C PHE A 166 7.50 5.44 -4.30
N GLU A 167 6.19 5.17 -4.23
CA GLU A 167 5.43 4.65 -5.39
C GLU A 167 5.54 5.60 -6.58
N LEU A 168 5.41 6.90 -6.34
CA LEU A 168 5.59 7.93 -7.36
C LEU A 168 6.98 7.85 -8.02
N LEU A 169 8.03 7.71 -7.22
CA LEU A 169 9.40 7.58 -7.72
C LEU A 169 9.58 6.31 -8.57
N GLN A 170 9.00 5.18 -8.15
CA GLN A 170 9.06 3.94 -8.93
C GLN A 170 8.35 4.06 -10.27
N ASN A 171 7.16 4.68 -10.30
CA ASN A 171 6.41 4.89 -11.53
C ASN A 171 7.20 5.79 -12.49
N PHE A 172 7.90 6.79 -11.97
CA PHE A 172 8.76 7.64 -12.79
C PHE A 172 10.04 6.96 -13.26
N LYS A 173 10.63 6.04 -12.49
CA LYS A 173 11.74 5.19 -12.95
C LYS A 173 11.31 4.28 -14.10
N SER A 174 10.05 3.85 -14.12
CA SER A 174 9.50 3.03 -15.21
C SER A 174 9.33 3.80 -16.53
N ILE A 175 9.15 5.12 -16.46
CA ILE A 175 9.17 5.99 -17.63
C ILE A 175 10.64 6.13 -18.06
N LYS A 176 10.99 5.56 -19.22
CA LYS A 176 12.35 5.57 -19.80
C LYS A 176 12.80 6.97 -20.24
N SER A 177 12.80 7.93 -19.32
CA SER A 177 13.35 9.25 -19.56
C SER A 177 14.84 9.24 -19.18
N GLU A 178 15.72 9.27 -20.19
CA GLU A 178 17.15 9.60 -20.06
C GLU A 178 17.35 11.11 -19.79
N GLY A 179 16.54 11.68 -18.89
CA GLY A 179 16.38 13.12 -18.71
C GLY A 179 16.96 13.67 -17.40
N ALA A 180 17.10 15.00 -17.37
CA ALA A 180 17.47 15.74 -16.15
C ALA A 180 16.44 15.60 -15.01
N ILE A 181 15.19 15.22 -15.32
CA ILE A 181 14.13 14.97 -14.35
C ILE A 181 14.41 13.70 -13.54
N ASN A 182 14.93 12.63 -14.17
CA ASN A 182 15.26 11.38 -13.48
C ASN A 182 16.40 11.59 -12.46
N ARG A 183 17.45 12.35 -12.85
CA ARG A 183 18.51 12.75 -11.91
C ARG A 183 17.98 13.56 -10.73
N GLN A 184 17.16 14.57 -10.99
CA GLN A 184 16.55 15.36 -9.93
C GLN A 184 15.68 14.51 -8.99
N MET A 185 15.01 13.50 -9.53
CA MET A 185 14.18 12.60 -8.73
C MET A 185 14.99 11.71 -7.80
N MET A 186 16.16 11.26 -8.24
CA MET A 186 17.11 10.57 -7.39
C MET A 186 17.61 11.48 -6.26
N ASP A 187 17.84 12.77 -6.53
CA ASP A 187 18.18 13.75 -5.49
C ASP A 187 17.07 13.92 -4.43
N LYS A 188 15.81 13.62 -4.79
CA LYS A 188 14.64 13.65 -3.87
C LYS A 188 14.47 12.40 -3.02
N PHE A 189 15.24 11.35 -3.28
CA PHE A 189 15.17 10.15 -2.46
C PHE A 189 15.55 10.45 -0.99
N ASN A 190 16.52 11.33 -0.77
CA ASN A 190 16.90 11.79 0.56
C ASN A 190 15.75 12.48 1.31
N ASP A 191 14.93 13.28 0.61
CA ASP A 191 13.73 13.89 1.19
C ASP A 191 12.70 12.81 1.60
N ILE A 192 12.56 11.72 0.82
CA ILE A 192 11.69 10.58 1.16
C ILE A 192 12.21 9.86 2.40
N LEU A 193 13.53 9.61 2.48
CA LEU A 193 14.17 8.96 3.63
C LEU A 193 14.01 9.80 4.89
N GLU A 194 14.17 11.11 4.80
CA GLU A 194 13.96 12.02 5.93
C GLU A 194 12.51 11.97 6.40
N GLN A 195 11.55 12.01 5.46
CA GLN A 195 10.13 11.89 5.81
C GLN A 195 9.81 10.55 6.47
N PHE A 196 10.38 9.45 5.97
CA PHE A 196 10.21 8.14 6.58
C PHE A 196 10.86 8.05 7.97
N SER A 197 12.01 8.70 8.16
CA SER A 197 12.66 8.86 9.48
C SER A 197 11.71 9.55 10.47
N ARG A 198 11.03 10.62 10.06
CA ARG A 198 10.01 11.31 10.87
C ARG A 198 8.79 10.42 11.15
N GLU A 199 8.35 9.60 10.20
CA GLU A 199 7.25 8.63 10.42
C GLU A 199 7.63 7.56 11.44
N ILE A 200 8.87 7.07 11.42
CA ILE A 200 9.41 6.14 12.43
C ILE A 200 9.43 6.81 13.80
N ASP A 201 9.93 8.05 13.88
CA ASP A 201 10.00 8.81 15.13
C ASP A 201 8.59 9.07 15.70
N THR A 202 7.64 9.51 14.88
CA THR A 202 6.23 9.71 15.28
C THR A 202 5.61 8.42 15.82
N THR A 203 5.92 7.30 15.16
CA THR A 203 5.40 6.00 15.57
C THR A 203 6.03 5.52 16.88
N ARG A 204 7.32 5.78 17.08
CA ARG A 204 7.99 5.55 18.36
C ARG A 204 7.35 6.39 19.46
N ASP A 205 7.04 7.66 19.19
CA ASP A 205 6.44 8.55 20.19
C ASP A 205 5.03 8.08 20.58
N ILE A 206 4.21 7.66 19.58
CA ILE A 206 2.90 7.04 19.85
C ILE A 206 3.06 5.76 20.67
N PHE A 207 4.07 4.93 20.34
CA PHE A 207 4.35 3.70 21.06
C PHE A 207 4.71 3.99 22.52
N GLU A 208 5.68 4.86 22.79
CA GLU A 208 6.10 5.18 24.16
C GLU A 208 4.99 5.86 24.97
N ALA A 209 4.20 6.74 24.35
CA ALA A 209 3.09 7.42 25.03
C ALA A 209 1.99 6.45 25.49
N HIS A 210 1.69 5.41 24.71
CA HIS A 210 0.58 4.49 24.97
C HIS A 210 1.03 3.11 25.45
N LYS A 211 2.34 2.87 25.61
CA LYS A 211 2.89 1.59 26.05
C LYS A 211 2.32 1.11 27.39
N ALA A 212 2.03 2.04 28.30
CA ALA A 212 1.48 1.74 29.62
C ALA A 212 -0.01 1.37 29.59
N VAL A 213 -0.79 2.03 28.71
CA VAL A 213 -2.22 1.73 28.50
C VAL A 213 -2.51 1.71 27.00
N PRO A 214 -2.27 0.56 26.34
CA PRO A 214 -2.48 0.44 24.90
C PRO A 214 -3.97 0.63 24.55
N PRO A 215 -4.30 1.42 23.51
CA PRO A 215 -5.67 1.55 23.04
C PRO A 215 -6.11 0.23 22.39
N VAL A 216 -6.89 -0.56 23.14
CA VAL A 216 -7.47 -1.82 22.66
C VAL A 216 -8.82 -1.57 21.99
N THR A 217 -9.11 -2.31 20.92
CA THR A 217 -10.42 -2.22 20.26
C THR A 217 -11.51 -2.92 21.09
N ARG A 218 -12.78 -2.52 20.91
CA ARG A 218 -13.91 -3.07 21.66
C ARG A 218 -13.95 -4.60 21.52
N ASN A 219 -14.11 -5.29 22.65
CA ASN A 219 -14.12 -6.77 22.80
C ASN A 219 -12.76 -7.48 22.67
N GLN A 220 -11.63 -6.77 22.51
CA GLN A 220 -10.32 -7.41 22.62
C GLN A 220 -9.92 -7.59 24.09
N PRO A 221 -9.29 -8.71 24.43
CA PRO A 221 -8.75 -8.89 25.77
C PRO A 221 -7.47 -8.05 25.97
N PRO A 222 -7.11 -7.72 27.23
CA PRO A 222 -6.07 -6.73 27.53
C PRO A 222 -4.69 -7.12 27.00
N VAL A 223 -4.23 -8.36 27.20
CA VAL A 223 -2.86 -8.76 26.79
C VAL A 223 -2.76 -8.91 25.27
N ALA A 224 -3.66 -9.69 24.66
CA ALA A 224 -3.61 -9.92 23.22
C ALA A 224 -3.96 -8.64 22.43
N GLY A 225 -4.83 -7.78 22.96
CA GLY A 225 -5.13 -6.47 22.39
C GLY A 225 -3.92 -5.53 22.40
N ALA A 226 -3.16 -5.48 23.50
CA ALA A 226 -1.92 -4.72 23.60
C ALA A 226 -0.88 -5.16 22.56
N ILE A 227 -0.68 -6.49 22.42
CA ILE A 227 0.23 -7.06 21.42
C ILE A 227 -0.26 -6.74 20.00
N ASN A 228 -1.56 -6.89 19.73
CA ASN A 228 -2.13 -6.59 18.43
C ASN A 228 -1.98 -5.10 18.07
N TRP A 229 -2.18 -4.19 19.03
CA TRP A 229 -1.96 -2.77 18.82
C TRP A 229 -0.50 -2.47 18.44
N SER A 230 0.47 -3.04 19.17
CA SER A 230 1.90 -2.91 18.85
C SER A 230 2.21 -3.41 17.42
N ARG A 231 1.72 -4.60 17.06
CA ARG A 231 1.87 -5.17 15.71
C ARG A 231 1.23 -4.29 14.62
N SER A 232 0.03 -3.78 14.88
CA SER A 232 -0.70 -2.92 13.94
C SER A 232 0.05 -1.62 13.68
N LEU A 233 0.61 -1.03 14.75
CA LEU A 233 1.42 0.18 14.68
C LEU A 233 2.70 -0.03 13.86
N PHE A 234 3.36 -1.18 14.04
CA PHE A 234 4.57 -1.54 13.30
C PHE A 234 4.32 -1.94 11.85
N GLN A 235 3.14 -2.50 11.53
CA GLN A 235 2.83 -3.06 10.21
C GLN A 235 3.00 -2.05 9.09
N ARG A 236 2.57 -0.79 9.30
CA ARG A 236 2.71 0.27 8.30
C ARG A 236 4.18 0.57 8.02
N ILE A 237 4.98 0.77 9.07
CA ILE A 237 6.43 1.01 8.93
C ILE A 237 7.11 -0.17 8.25
N ARG A 238 6.79 -1.40 8.67
CA ARG A 238 7.37 -2.62 8.08
C ARG A 238 7.10 -2.71 6.58
N LYS A 239 5.88 -2.40 6.14
CA LYS A 239 5.51 -2.39 4.73
C LYS A 239 6.34 -1.37 3.95
N THR A 240 6.43 -0.14 4.44
CA THR A 240 7.22 0.93 3.81
C THR A 240 8.71 0.59 3.79
N PHE A 241 9.27 0.10 4.91
CA PHE A 241 10.67 -0.32 5.00
C PHE A 241 11.00 -1.43 4.01
N ASN A 242 10.17 -2.48 3.94
CA ASN A 242 10.41 -3.58 3.00
C ASN A 242 10.40 -3.07 1.55
N ARG A 243 9.44 -2.22 1.18
CA ARG A 243 9.38 -1.64 -0.17
C ARG A 243 10.64 -0.83 -0.50
N LEU A 244 11.12 -0.02 0.44
CA LEU A 244 12.37 0.75 0.30
C LEU A 244 13.62 -0.16 0.27
N ALA A 245 13.61 -1.26 1.01
CA ALA A 245 14.75 -2.18 1.12
C ALA A 245 14.90 -3.11 -0.09
N TYR A 246 13.79 -3.46 -0.76
CA TYR A 246 13.79 -4.37 -1.90
C TYR A 246 13.85 -3.66 -3.27
N SER A 247 13.89 -2.33 -3.33
CA SER A 247 14.15 -1.64 -4.60
C SER A 247 15.58 -1.90 -5.08
N GLU A 248 15.73 -2.12 -6.39
CA GLU A 248 16.99 -2.41 -7.10
C GLU A 248 18.09 -1.33 -6.93
N ASP A 249 17.79 -0.19 -6.30
CA ASP A 249 18.76 0.87 -6.00
C ASP A 249 19.49 0.60 -4.66
N GLU A 250 20.09 -0.60 -4.52
CA GLU A 250 20.88 -1.01 -3.35
C GLU A 250 22.03 -0.03 -3.02
N GLY A 251 22.51 0.73 -4.02
CA GLY A 251 23.54 1.75 -3.84
C GLY A 251 23.09 2.94 -2.99
N MET A 252 21.79 3.25 -2.93
CA MET A 252 21.27 4.45 -2.24
C MET A 252 20.89 4.21 -0.79
N MET A 253 20.66 2.95 -0.39
CA MET A 253 20.57 2.57 1.02
C MET A 253 21.93 2.58 1.75
N GLN A 254 23.04 2.75 1.01
CA GLN A 254 24.38 2.92 1.57
C GLN A 254 24.72 4.38 1.91
N GLU A 255 23.84 5.33 1.56
CA GLU A 255 23.98 6.70 2.04
C GLU A 255 23.73 6.79 3.54
N GLU A 256 24.32 7.81 4.18
CA GLU A 256 24.23 8.03 5.63
C GLU A 256 22.78 8.12 6.12
N ALA A 257 21.89 8.74 5.31
CA ALA A 257 20.46 8.83 5.56
C ALA A 257 19.78 7.44 5.58
N GLY A 258 20.14 6.55 4.64
CA GLY A 258 19.62 5.18 4.59
C GLY A 258 20.06 4.36 5.80
N HIS A 259 21.31 4.51 6.23
CA HIS A 259 21.84 3.89 7.44
C HIS A 259 21.16 4.40 8.72
N GLU A 260 20.85 5.70 8.81
CA GLU A 260 20.10 6.27 9.93
C GLU A 260 18.69 5.66 10.02
N VAL A 261 17.94 5.68 8.92
CA VAL A 261 16.59 5.09 8.83
C VAL A 261 16.62 3.62 9.24
N LYS A 262 17.58 2.84 8.73
CA LYS A 262 17.74 1.43 9.09
C LYS A 262 18.02 1.24 10.58
N ARG A 263 18.89 2.08 11.18
CA ARG A 263 19.16 2.03 12.62
C ARG A 263 17.91 2.34 13.45
N LYS A 264 17.17 3.41 13.11
CA LYS A 264 15.93 3.78 13.80
C LYS A 264 14.86 2.68 13.68
N TYR A 265 14.68 2.13 12.48
CA TYR A 265 13.77 1.02 12.23
C TYR A 265 14.13 -0.22 13.07
N LEU A 266 15.40 -0.64 13.08
CA LEU A 266 15.84 -1.80 13.86
C LEU A 266 15.73 -1.56 15.37
N SER A 267 15.98 -0.33 15.83
CA SER A 267 15.79 0.06 17.23
C SER A 267 14.32 -0.05 17.65
N LEU A 268 13.40 0.51 16.86
CA LEU A 268 11.96 0.41 17.10
C LEU A 268 11.47 -1.03 17.04
N ALA A 269 11.90 -1.81 16.04
CA ALA A 269 11.54 -3.22 15.90
C ALA A 269 11.98 -4.04 17.13
N LYS A 270 13.19 -3.82 17.65
CA LYS A 270 13.68 -4.48 18.88
C LYS A 270 12.85 -4.07 20.09
N ALA A 271 12.52 -2.79 20.24
CA ALA A 271 11.71 -2.30 21.36
C ALA A 271 10.30 -2.93 21.35
N MET A 272 9.65 -2.99 20.18
CA MET A 272 8.33 -3.60 20.02
C MET A 272 8.38 -5.12 20.23
N MET A 273 9.41 -5.81 19.73
CA MET A 273 9.58 -7.25 19.98
C MET A 273 9.81 -7.55 21.47
N HIS A 274 10.58 -6.71 22.16
CA HIS A 274 10.78 -6.84 23.61
C HIS A 274 9.47 -6.60 24.38
N PHE A 275 8.68 -5.60 23.97
CA PHE A 275 7.35 -5.35 24.51
C PHE A 275 6.44 -6.57 24.33
N GLU A 276 6.29 -7.08 23.11
CA GLU A 276 5.47 -8.28 22.83
C GLU A 276 5.90 -9.48 23.69
N LYS A 277 7.21 -9.73 23.78
CA LYS A 277 7.75 -10.83 24.59
C LYS A 277 7.48 -10.63 26.08
N SER A 278 7.71 -9.43 26.61
CA SER A 278 7.51 -9.12 28.04
C SER A 278 6.06 -9.31 28.47
N TRP A 279 5.10 -8.84 27.66
CA TRP A 279 3.67 -8.98 27.91
C TRP A 279 3.23 -10.45 27.84
N PHE A 280 3.72 -11.19 26.84
CA PHE A 280 3.42 -12.61 26.72
C PHE A 280 3.98 -13.43 27.89
N VAL A 281 5.22 -13.17 28.31
CA VAL A 281 5.85 -13.89 29.43
C VAL A 281 5.12 -13.58 30.74
N SER A 282 4.81 -12.31 31.03
CA SER A 282 4.04 -11.94 32.21
C SER A 282 2.65 -12.58 32.25
N TRP A 283 2.01 -12.69 31.08
CA TRP A 283 0.75 -13.42 30.94
C TRP A 283 0.93 -14.93 31.19
N ALA A 284 1.93 -15.56 30.58
CA ALA A 284 2.19 -17.00 30.73
C ALA A 284 2.53 -17.38 32.18
N GLU A 285 3.19 -16.52 32.95
CA GLU A 285 3.47 -16.74 34.37
C GLU A 285 2.22 -16.61 35.25
N THR A 286 1.29 -15.73 34.87
CA THR A 286 0.08 -15.46 35.68
C THR A 286 -1.08 -16.39 35.34
N VAL A 287 -1.19 -16.83 34.08
CA VAL A 287 -2.32 -17.60 33.55
C VAL A 287 -2.51 -18.94 34.27
N ASP A 288 -1.42 -19.63 34.64
CA ASP A 288 -1.48 -20.91 35.35
C ASP A 288 -2.07 -20.75 36.75
N SER A 289 -1.58 -19.76 37.48
CA SER A 289 -2.06 -19.47 38.84
C SER A 289 -3.52 -19.02 38.82
N LEU A 290 -3.90 -18.22 37.82
CA LEU A 290 -5.25 -17.70 37.66
C LEU A 290 -6.23 -18.82 37.28
N ALA A 291 -5.87 -19.66 36.30
CA ALA A 291 -6.66 -20.83 35.92
C ALA A 291 -6.85 -21.77 37.11
N MET A 292 -5.78 -22.13 37.81
CA MET A 292 -5.87 -23.04 38.96
C MET A 292 -6.66 -22.46 40.13
N THR A 293 -6.63 -21.14 40.34
CA THR A 293 -7.39 -20.49 41.41
C THR A 293 -8.88 -20.48 41.10
N HIS A 294 -9.27 -20.09 39.88
CA HIS A 294 -10.68 -19.99 39.51
C HIS A 294 -11.34 -21.35 39.23
N LEU A 295 -10.60 -22.33 38.68
CA LEU A 295 -11.13 -23.68 38.50
C LEU A 295 -11.42 -24.37 39.84
N LYS A 296 -10.64 -24.10 40.89
CA LYS A 296 -10.86 -24.65 42.23
C LYS A 296 -12.02 -24.00 43.00
N GLN A 297 -12.61 -22.92 42.48
CA GLN A 297 -13.75 -22.30 43.13
C GLN A 297 -15.00 -23.17 42.98
N ALA A 298 -15.88 -23.09 43.97
CA ALA A 298 -17.16 -23.77 43.92
C ALA A 298 -17.98 -23.28 42.73
N ILE A 299 -18.76 -24.18 42.12
CA ILE A 299 -19.57 -23.91 40.93
C ILE A 299 -20.69 -22.87 41.21
N VAL A 300 -21.13 -22.78 42.47
CA VAL A 300 -22.25 -21.92 42.89
C VAL A 300 -21.86 -21.07 44.10
N ARG A 301 -22.28 -19.79 44.12
CA ARG A 301 -22.08 -18.88 45.25
C ARG A 301 -23.39 -18.26 45.72
N LYS A 302 -23.47 -17.90 47.00
CA LYS A 302 -24.61 -17.19 47.59
C LYS A 302 -24.29 -15.70 47.70
N GLU A 303 -25.10 -14.85 47.09
CA GLU A 303 -24.97 -13.40 47.20
C GLU A 303 -25.57 -12.85 48.50
N PRO A 304 -25.22 -11.61 48.92
CA PRO A 304 -25.66 -11.02 50.20
C PRO A 304 -27.18 -10.97 50.38
N GLY A 305 -27.94 -10.96 49.28
CA GLY A 305 -29.41 -11.01 49.26
C GLY A 305 -30.01 -12.42 49.35
N GLY A 306 -29.21 -13.47 49.54
CA GLY A 306 -29.66 -14.86 49.60
C GLY A 306 -29.88 -15.54 48.25
N MET A 307 -29.66 -14.82 47.14
CA MET A 307 -29.72 -15.34 45.78
C MET A 307 -28.54 -16.26 45.49
N ILE A 308 -28.80 -17.38 44.82
CA ILE A 308 -27.81 -18.39 44.48
C ILE A 308 -27.43 -18.18 43.01
N VAL A 309 -26.17 -17.85 42.71
CA VAL A 309 -25.70 -17.56 41.34
C VAL A 309 -24.56 -18.49 40.94
N VAL A 310 -24.45 -18.77 39.64
CA VAL A 310 -23.35 -19.55 39.08
C VAL A 310 -22.04 -18.77 39.22
N ASN A 311 -21.05 -19.39 39.83
CA ASN A 311 -19.75 -18.78 40.12
C ASN A 311 -18.75 -19.11 39.00
N PHE A 312 -19.01 -18.59 37.80
CA PHE A 312 -18.06 -18.62 36.69
C PHE A 312 -17.39 -17.26 36.58
N HIS A 313 -16.09 -17.20 36.89
CA HIS A 313 -15.36 -15.92 36.95
C HIS A 313 -15.16 -15.35 35.54
N GLU A 314 -15.36 -14.04 35.35
CA GLU A 314 -15.12 -13.38 34.07
C GLU A 314 -13.67 -13.51 33.59
N ASP A 315 -12.73 -13.68 34.52
CA ASP A 315 -11.32 -13.89 34.19
C ASP A 315 -11.08 -15.22 33.46
N LEU A 316 -11.90 -16.27 33.67
CA LEU A 316 -11.84 -17.51 32.88
C LEU A 316 -12.31 -17.26 31.44
N THR A 317 -13.38 -16.49 31.25
CA THR A 317 -13.82 -16.06 29.91
C THR A 317 -12.75 -15.19 29.22
N ARG A 318 -12.11 -14.29 29.98
CA ARG A 318 -11.02 -13.45 29.48
C ARG A 318 -9.82 -14.30 29.08
N LEU A 319 -9.42 -15.26 29.90
CA LEU A 319 -8.33 -16.21 29.63
C LEU A 319 -8.57 -17.00 28.36
N ILE A 320 -9.76 -17.61 28.21
CA ILE A 320 -10.12 -18.37 27.01
C ILE A 320 -10.02 -17.50 25.75
N ARG A 321 -10.49 -16.25 25.82
CA ARG A 321 -10.34 -15.28 24.73
C ARG A 321 -8.88 -14.96 24.47
N GLU A 322 -8.09 -14.66 25.50
CA GLU A 322 -6.65 -14.36 25.36
C GLU A 322 -5.91 -15.51 24.68
N THR A 323 -6.13 -16.74 25.13
CA THR A 323 -5.55 -17.94 24.53
C THR A 323 -5.88 -18.05 23.05
N ARG A 324 -7.15 -17.88 22.66
CA ARG A 324 -7.56 -17.92 21.24
C ARG A 324 -6.88 -16.86 20.39
N TYR A 325 -6.74 -15.63 20.91
CA TYR A 325 -6.07 -14.55 20.17
C TYR A 325 -4.57 -14.76 20.07
N LEU A 326 -3.91 -15.20 21.15
CA LEU A 326 -2.48 -15.47 21.18
C LEU A 326 -2.09 -16.67 20.31
N ASP A 327 -2.92 -17.71 20.27
CA ASP A 327 -2.73 -18.88 19.40
C ASP A 327 -2.78 -18.48 17.92
N ARG A 328 -3.80 -17.69 17.52
CA ARG A 328 -3.88 -17.11 16.16
C ARG A 328 -2.71 -16.20 15.80
N MET A 329 -2.08 -15.59 16.79
CA MET A 329 -0.88 -14.75 16.63
C MET A 329 0.42 -15.55 16.53
N GLY A 330 0.37 -16.88 16.69
CA GLY A 330 1.49 -17.80 16.58
C GLY A 330 2.33 -17.96 17.85
N PHE A 331 1.79 -17.63 19.03
CA PHE A 331 2.50 -17.83 20.30
C PHE A 331 2.34 -19.27 20.82
N ALA A 332 3.36 -19.77 21.52
CA ALA A 332 3.33 -21.09 22.16
C ALA A 332 2.57 -21.02 23.50
N ILE A 333 1.30 -21.38 23.48
CA ILE A 333 0.40 -21.29 24.64
C ILE A 333 0.77 -22.32 25.73
N PRO A 334 0.73 -21.95 27.04
CA PRO A 334 0.82 -22.90 28.15
C PRO A 334 -0.27 -23.98 28.10
N GLU A 335 0.08 -25.22 28.46
CA GLU A 335 -0.81 -26.39 28.36
C GLU A 335 -2.09 -26.24 29.20
N THR A 336 -1.98 -25.65 30.39
CA THR A 336 -3.08 -25.28 31.29
C THR A 336 -4.13 -24.40 30.61
N ALA A 337 -3.70 -23.29 30.01
CA ALA A 337 -4.56 -22.33 29.33
C ALA A 337 -5.18 -22.93 28.06
N LEU A 338 -4.42 -23.77 27.35
CA LEU A 338 -4.90 -24.52 26.21
C LEU A 338 -6.00 -25.51 26.61
N ASN A 339 -5.78 -26.30 27.67
CA ASN A 339 -6.74 -27.28 28.17
C ASN A 339 -8.06 -26.62 28.61
N VAL A 340 -7.99 -25.48 29.31
CA VAL A 340 -9.18 -24.69 29.69
C VAL A 340 -9.93 -24.19 28.44
N THR A 341 -9.19 -23.75 27.43
CA THR A 341 -9.78 -23.26 26.16
C THR A 341 -10.44 -24.39 25.37
N LEU A 342 -9.86 -25.60 25.34
CA LEU A 342 -10.44 -26.77 24.68
C LEU A 342 -11.74 -27.23 25.35
N GLN A 343 -11.93 -26.93 26.64
CA GLN A 343 -13.14 -27.26 27.39
C GLN A 343 -14.21 -26.15 27.38
N GLU A 344 -13.99 -25.06 26.63
CA GLU A 344 -14.90 -23.90 26.57
C GLU A 344 -16.36 -24.28 26.29
N GLU A 345 -16.60 -25.18 25.33
CA GLU A 345 -17.98 -25.61 24.99
C GLU A 345 -18.66 -26.32 26.16
N LYS A 346 -17.91 -27.14 26.91
CA LYS A 346 -18.42 -27.83 28.10
C LYS A 346 -18.73 -26.83 29.22
N TYR A 347 -17.82 -25.88 29.47
CA TYR A 347 -18.04 -24.82 30.45
C TYR A 347 -19.26 -23.98 30.10
N HIS A 348 -19.42 -23.61 28.82
CA HIS A 348 -20.58 -22.86 28.37
C HIS A 348 -21.88 -23.64 28.63
N GLY A 349 -21.93 -24.91 28.24
CA GLY A 349 -23.09 -25.77 28.50
C GLY A 349 -23.42 -25.94 29.99
N TYR A 350 -22.40 -26.13 30.84
CA TYR A 350 -22.59 -26.22 32.28
C TYR A 350 -23.10 -24.90 32.88
N VAL A 351 -22.54 -23.76 32.48
CA VAL A 351 -22.97 -22.44 32.94
C VAL A 351 -24.42 -22.17 32.54
N GLU A 352 -24.79 -22.46 31.29
CA GLU A 352 -26.14 -22.20 30.77
C GLU A 352 -27.18 -23.13 31.42
N GLY A 353 -26.83 -24.42 31.60
CA GLY A 353 -27.68 -25.38 32.30
C GLY A 353 -27.89 -25.03 33.77
N LEU A 354 -26.83 -24.62 34.48
CA LEU A 354 -26.92 -24.21 35.88
C LEU A 354 -27.68 -22.90 36.04
N ARG A 355 -27.51 -21.93 35.14
CA ARG A 355 -28.31 -20.69 35.13
C ARG A 355 -29.78 -21.00 34.97
N THR A 356 -30.13 -21.81 33.96
CA THR A 356 -31.53 -22.23 33.72
C THR A 356 -32.12 -22.95 34.93
N MET A 357 -31.35 -23.85 35.57
CA MET A 357 -31.78 -24.55 36.78
C MET A 357 -32.01 -23.58 37.96
N LEU A 358 -31.10 -22.62 38.18
CA LEU A 358 -31.20 -21.65 39.26
C LEU A 358 -32.34 -20.64 39.03
N ASP A 359 -32.55 -20.20 37.78
CA ASP A 359 -33.67 -19.33 37.41
C ASP A 359 -35.01 -20.03 37.68
N ASN A 360 -35.13 -21.32 37.33
CA ASN A 360 -36.32 -22.12 37.66
C ASN A 360 -36.50 -22.29 39.18
N TYR A 361 -35.41 -22.47 39.92
CA TYR A 361 -35.44 -22.55 41.38
C TYR A 361 -35.90 -21.24 42.02
N HIS A 362 -35.38 -20.09 41.58
CA HIS A 362 -35.80 -18.77 42.08
C HIS A 362 -37.23 -18.43 41.67
N ALA A 363 -37.66 -18.78 40.46
CA ALA A 363 -39.04 -18.61 40.02
C ALA A 363 -40.01 -19.43 40.88
N ALA A 364 -39.68 -20.70 41.15
CA ALA A 364 -40.49 -21.58 42.00
C ALA A 364 -40.56 -21.08 43.45
N ILE A 365 -39.45 -20.61 44.02
CA ILE A 365 -39.44 -20.05 45.38
C ILE A 365 -40.15 -18.70 45.43
N GLY A 366 -39.97 -17.86 44.42
CA GLY A 366 -40.62 -16.55 44.28
C GLY A 366 -42.14 -16.64 44.17
N ALA A 367 -42.66 -17.70 43.53
CA ALA A 367 -44.09 -17.94 43.37
C ALA A 367 -44.80 -18.44 44.64
N LEU A 368 -44.06 -18.96 45.62
CA LEU A 368 -44.64 -19.51 46.86
C LEU A 368 -44.97 -18.41 47.88
N SER A 369 -46.21 -18.41 48.37
CA SER A 369 -46.64 -17.52 49.46
C SER A 369 -46.00 -17.89 50.82
N PRO A 370 -45.97 -16.99 51.81
CA PRO A 370 -45.36 -17.25 53.12
C PRO A 370 -45.95 -18.47 53.85
N VAL A 371 -47.24 -18.75 53.65
CA VAL A 371 -47.95 -19.89 54.26
C VAL A 371 -47.57 -21.20 53.59
N GLU A 372 -47.45 -21.21 52.26
CA GLU A 372 -47.02 -22.38 51.48
C GLU A 372 -45.54 -22.72 51.71
N ARG A 373 -44.69 -21.70 51.91
CA ARG A 373 -43.29 -21.90 52.32
C ARG A 373 -43.18 -22.60 53.68
N SER A 374 -44.06 -22.27 54.62
CA SER A 374 -44.11 -22.94 55.94
C SER A 374 -44.57 -24.40 55.80
N LEU A 375 -45.59 -24.66 54.97
CA LEU A 375 -46.12 -26.01 54.73
C LEU A 375 -45.11 -26.91 53.99
N LEU A 376 -44.36 -26.35 53.03
CA LEU A 376 -43.37 -27.06 52.23
C LEU A 376 -41.95 -26.99 52.81
N ALA A 377 -41.75 -26.46 54.02
CA ALA A 377 -40.43 -26.28 54.63
C ALA A 377 -39.58 -27.56 54.61
N LYS A 378 -40.18 -28.73 54.90
CA LYS A 378 -39.48 -30.03 54.85
C LYS A 378 -39.01 -30.41 53.44
N ARG A 379 -39.71 -29.96 52.39
CA ARG A 379 -39.34 -30.19 50.97
C ARG A 379 -38.29 -29.19 50.51
N LEU A 380 -38.41 -27.94 50.94
CA LEU A 380 -37.41 -26.88 50.66
C LEU A 380 -36.05 -27.23 51.28
N ILE A 381 -36.01 -27.70 52.53
CA ILE A 381 -34.75 -28.15 53.17
C ILE A 381 -34.13 -29.33 52.41
N LYS A 382 -34.95 -30.24 51.86
CA LYS A 382 -34.43 -31.33 51.01
C LYS A 382 -33.85 -30.82 49.70
N LEU A 383 -34.47 -29.80 49.11
CA LEU A 383 -34.02 -29.18 47.87
C LEU A 383 -32.71 -28.40 48.07
N GLU A 384 -32.58 -27.66 49.18
CA GLU A 384 -31.33 -26.99 49.56
C GLU A 384 -30.20 -28.02 49.78
N LYS A 385 -30.48 -29.15 50.44
CA LYS A 385 -29.50 -30.24 50.57
C LYS A 385 -29.01 -30.85 49.26
N VAL A 386 -29.81 -30.77 48.20
CA VAL A 386 -29.41 -31.22 46.86
C VAL A 386 -28.50 -30.18 46.18
N LEU A 387 -28.61 -28.90 46.58
CA LEU A 387 -27.75 -27.82 46.10
C LEU A 387 -26.44 -27.68 46.90
N ASP A 388 -26.37 -28.18 48.14
CA ASP A 388 -25.17 -28.20 48.99
C ASP A 388 -23.88 -28.68 48.29
N PRO A 389 -23.90 -29.73 47.44
CA PRO A 389 -22.72 -30.16 46.69
C PRO A 389 -22.17 -29.11 45.71
N GLY A 390 -22.99 -28.16 45.27
CA GLY A 390 -22.55 -27.06 44.40
C GLY A 390 -21.71 -25.99 45.13
N PHE A 391 -21.71 -25.98 46.46
CA PHE A 391 -21.04 -24.96 47.28
C PHE A 391 -19.65 -25.37 47.80
N SER A 392 -19.31 -26.67 47.83
CA SER A 392 -18.05 -27.15 48.44
C SER A 392 -17.33 -28.25 47.65
N PRO A 393 -17.95 -29.39 47.28
CA PRO A 393 -17.23 -30.48 46.62
C PRO A 393 -17.10 -30.37 45.10
N LEU A 394 -18.00 -29.66 44.42
CA LEU A 394 -17.97 -29.54 42.96
C LEU A 394 -17.22 -28.28 42.51
N ASN A 395 -16.27 -28.49 41.62
CA ASN A 395 -15.43 -27.47 40.99
C ASN A 395 -15.54 -27.56 39.46
N TRP A 396 -14.97 -26.59 38.74
CA TRP A 396 -15.12 -26.45 37.29
C TRP A 396 -14.27 -27.45 36.49
#